data_AF-A0A368W0F2-F1
#
_entry.id   AF-A0A368W0F2-F1
#
_cell.length_a   1.000
_cell.length_b   1.000
_cell.length_c   1.000
_cell.angle_alpha   90.00
_cell.angle_beta   90.00
_cell.angle_gamma   90.00
#
_symmetry.space_group_name_H-M   'P 1'
#
loop_
_entity.id
_entity.type
_entity.pdbx_description
1 polymer ?
#
loop_
_entity_poly.entity_id
_entity_poly.type
_entity_poly.pdbx_seq_one_letter_code
_entity_poly.pdbx_strand_id
1 'polypeptide(L)'
;MSAVIPDFHISPEPLPPTGTAPDDLLDLEISDSPDPAGEPTRPATALAHQEEQPTRHIVPHFARTRPGESADPQDPFVGHEQTVRLPGSSGEHLLQCAYSTEQRAKRFYDDQVLDHLNPEMKEFVARMDMMFIATADARGECDSSLRAGRSGFIEVLDDRHLAYPEYRGNGVMASLGNISENPHVGILMVDFVTDLIGLHVNGKARIVEDPDLRAIHPQLSAEFERGRTPERWVVVQVEEAYIHCRKHIPRMAPVQRERSWGSDNPKRKGGDYFGAKGMPRPWHHPEPQRN
;
A
#
# COMPACT_ATOMS: atom_id res chain seq x y z
N MET A 1 38.80 22.84 -28.24
CA MET A 1 38.25 23.48 -27.03
C MET A 1 37.52 22.40 -26.26
N SER A 2 38.10 21.93 -25.15
CA SER A 2 37.54 20.86 -24.31
C SER A 2 36.74 21.52 -23.20
N ALA A 3 35.46 21.18 -23.05
CA ALA A 3 34.61 21.69 -21.97
C ALA A 3 34.81 20.82 -20.72
N VAL A 4 35.13 21.47 -19.60
CA VAL A 4 35.30 20.87 -18.27
C VAL A 4 33.93 20.84 -17.59
N ILE A 5 33.49 19.66 -17.15
CA ILE A 5 32.33 19.48 -16.26
C ILE A 5 32.83 19.73 -14.82
N PRO A 6 32.15 20.53 -13.98
CA PRO A 6 32.57 20.71 -12.60
C PRO A 6 32.23 19.48 -11.75
N ASP A 7 33.20 19.06 -10.93
CA ASP A 7 33.09 17.98 -9.96
C ASP A 7 32.04 18.31 -8.89
N PHE A 8 31.08 17.41 -8.68
CA PHE A 8 30.17 17.44 -7.53
C PHE A 8 30.88 16.85 -6.31
N HIS A 9 31.28 17.71 -5.38
CA HIS A 9 31.70 17.30 -4.04
C HIS A 9 30.47 16.81 -3.24
N ILE A 10 30.44 15.53 -2.90
CA ILE A 10 29.49 14.96 -1.94
C ILE A 10 30.04 15.24 -0.53
N SER A 11 29.38 16.13 0.22
CA SER A 11 29.63 16.33 1.66
C SER A 11 29.10 15.13 2.46
N PRO A 12 29.80 14.67 3.52
CA PRO A 12 29.44 13.47 4.28
C PRO A 12 28.45 13.73 5.43
N GLU A 13 27.74 14.87 5.46
CA GLU A 13 26.76 15.17 6.52
C GLU A 13 25.33 14.89 6.06
N PRO A 14 24.50 14.22 6.88
CA PRO A 14 23.12 13.91 6.53
C PRO A 14 22.30 15.21 6.46
N LEU A 15 21.78 15.54 5.28
CA LEU A 15 20.81 16.61 5.11
C LEU A 15 19.51 16.25 5.85
N PRO A 16 18.87 17.21 6.57
CA PRO A 16 17.56 16.98 7.15
C PRO A 16 16.54 16.66 6.04
N PRO A 17 15.50 15.84 6.31
CA PRO A 17 14.57 15.37 5.30
C PRO A 17 13.89 16.55 4.60
N THR A 18 14.15 16.74 3.32
CA THR A 18 13.63 17.82 2.46
C THR A 18 12.17 17.60 2.03
N GLY A 19 11.38 16.89 2.85
CA GLY A 19 10.05 16.39 2.51
C GLY A 19 8.88 17.04 3.26
N THR A 20 9.11 18.01 4.13
CA THR A 20 8.03 18.83 4.68
C THR A 20 7.75 19.98 3.72
N ALA A 21 6.47 20.20 3.40
CA ALA A 21 6.04 21.43 2.73
C ALA A 21 6.64 22.65 3.44
N PRO A 22 6.95 23.75 2.71
CA PRO A 22 7.45 24.97 3.33
C PRO A 22 6.52 25.42 4.48
N ASP A 23 7.10 26.04 5.50
CA ASP A 23 6.42 26.37 6.78
C ASP A 23 5.14 27.20 6.60
N ASP A 24 4.95 27.85 5.45
CA ASP A 24 3.77 28.64 5.09
C ASP A 24 2.51 27.81 4.77
N LEU A 25 2.63 26.47 4.66
CA LEU A 25 1.51 25.56 4.40
C LEU A 25 0.99 24.81 5.64
N LEU A 26 1.55 25.06 6.83
CA LEU A 26 1.21 24.35 8.08
C LEU A 26 0.10 25.02 8.91
N ASP A 27 -0.41 26.17 8.50
CA ASP A 27 -1.46 26.92 9.23
C ASP A 27 -2.90 26.45 8.91
N LEU A 28 -3.14 25.14 8.91
CA LEU A 28 -4.49 24.59 9.03
C LEU A 28 -4.66 24.05 10.45
N GLU A 29 -5.18 24.91 11.33
CA GLU A 29 -5.45 24.62 12.74
C GLU A 29 -6.21 23.29 12.93
N ILE A 30 -5.52 22.29 13.47
CA ILE A 30 -6.15 21.08 14.02
C ILE A 30 -6.60 21.43 15.44
N SER A 31 -7.90 21.70 15.60
CA SER A 31 -8.53 21.99 16.88
C SER A 31 -8.43 20.80 17.85
N ASP A 32 -7.87 21.06 19.03
CA ASP A 32 -7.72 20.15 20.16
C ASP A 32 -9.06 19.68 20.77
N SER A 33 -9.04 18.51 21.41
CA SER A 33 -10.07 18.05 22.35
C SER A 33 -9.42 17.47 23.61
N PRO A 34 -10.03 17.63 24.80
CA PRO A 34 -9.28 17.74 26.06
C PRO A 34 -8.96 16.41 26.77
N ASP A 35 -7.92 16.51 27.60
CA ASP A 35 -7.32 15.55 28.52
C ASP A 35 -8.24 15.16 29.70
N PRO A 36 -8.34 13.88 30.12
CA PRO A 36 -9.02 13.51 31.36
C PRO A 36 -8.03 13.35 32.52
N ALA A 37 -8.04 14.30 33.45
CA ALA A 37 -7.45 14.16 34.78
C ALA A 37 -8.35 13.33 35.71
N GLY A 38 -7.75 12.45 36.54
CA GLY A 38 -8.37 11.97 37.77
C GLY A 38 -7.97 10.56 38.24
N GLU A 39 -6.85 10.43 38.97
CA GLU A 39 -6.60 9.31 39.90
C GLU A 39 -7.50 9.41 41.16
N PRO A 40 -7.65 8.28 41.89
CA PRO A 40 -7.23 8.31 43.29
C PRO A 40 -6.43 7.08 43.76
N THR A 41 -5.60 7.34 44.77
CA THR A 41 -4.53 6.53 45.38
C THR A 41 -4.94 5.47 46.44
N ARG A 42 -4.25 4.30 46.40
CA ARG A 42 -3.60 3.49 47.48
C ARG A 42 -4.43 2.75 48.59
N PRO A 43 -3.89 1.72 49.31
CA PRO A 43 -2.47 1.44 49.62
C PRO A 43 -1.95 -0.01 49.46
N ALA A 44 -0.67 -0.15 49.81
CA ALA A 44 0.24 -1.28 49.61
C ALA A 44 0.15 -2.39 50.67
N THR A 45 0.57 -3.59 50.27
CA THR A 45 1.18 -4.57 51.18
C THR A 45 2.25 -5.37 50.44
N ALA A 46 3.45 -5.37 51.02
CA ALA A 46 4.63 -6.10 50.58
C ALA A 46 4.51 -7.58 50.92
N LEU A 47 5.10 -8.45 50.10
CA LEU A 47 5.73 -9.70 50.52
C LEU A 47 6.81 -10.06 49.49
N ALA A 48 8.06 -10.02 49.95
CA ALA A 48 9.23 -10.44 49.22
C ALA A 48 9.36 -11.97 49.32
N HIS A 49 9.59 -12.64 48.19
CA HIS A 49 10.22 -13.95 48.18
C HIS A 49 11.27 -13.97 47.07
N GLN A 50 12.51 -14.12 47.54
CA GLN A 50 13.67 -14.53 46.76
C GLN A 50 13.44 -15.96 46.25
N GLU A 51 13.83 -16.26 45.02
CA GLU A 51 14.20 -17.62 44.65
C GLU A 51 15.17 -17.62 43.45
N GLU A 52 16.04 -18.62 43.48
CA GLU A 52 17.41 -18.64 43.00
C GLU A 52 17.57 -19.01 41.51
N GLN A 53 18.67 -18.57 40.90
CA GLN A 53 19.17 -19.07 39.62
C GLN A 53 19.77 -20.48 39.79
N PRO A 54 19.72 -21.33 38.75
CA PRO A 54 20.84 -22.21 38.48
C PRO A 54 21.34 -22.15 37.02
N THR A 55 22.64 -21.85 36.93
CA THR A 55 23.69 -22.50 36.12
C THR A 55 23.46 -22.90 34.66
N ARG A 56 24.32 -22.30 33.82
CA ARG A 56 24.70 -22.69 32.45
C ARG A 56 25.18 -24.15 32.35
N HIS A 57 24.75 -24.85 31.31
CA HIS A 57 25.51 -25.97 30.72
C HIS A 57 25.70 -25.77 29.22
N ILE A 58 26.98 -25.62 28.85
CA ILE A 58 27.51 -25.61 27.49
C ILE A 58 27.89 -27.05 27.14
N VAL A 59 27.55 -27.53 25.94
CA VAL A 59 28.05 -28.80 25.38
C VAL A 59 28.56 -28.53 23.95
N PRO A 60 29.77 -28.98 23.56
CA PRO A 60 30.37 -28.62 22.28
C PRO A 60 30.18 -29.65 21.15
N HIS A 61 30.04 -29.09 19.93
CA HIS A 61 30.57 -29.50 18.62
C HIS A 61 30.30 -30.92 18.07
N PHE A 62 29.68 -30.98 16.88
CA PHE A 62 30.15 -31.82 15.76
C PHE A 62 29.76 -31.19 14.40
N ALA A 63 30.76 -30.97 13.56
CA ALA A 63 30.62 -30.58 12.16
C ALA A 63 30.20 -31.78 11.27
N ARG A 64 29.35 -31.54 10.26
CA ARG A 64 29.28 -32.30 9.00
C ARG A 64 28.96 -31.36 7.82
N THR A 65 29.63 -31.59 6.71
CA THR A 65 29.75 -30.75 5.51
C THR A 65 28.67 -30.97 4.44
N ARG A 66 28.19 -29.85 3.85
CA ARG A 66 27.67 -29.49 2.48
C ARG A 66 27.04 -30.55 1.56
N PRO A 67 25.91 -30.20 0.88
CA PRO A 67 26.00 -29.87 -0.55
C PRO A 67 25.02 -28.78 -1.03
N GLY A 68 25.50 -27.83 -1.83
CA GLY A 68 24.66 -26.78 -2.43
C GLY A 68 25.51 -25.75 -3.16
N GLU A 69 26.01 -26.09 -4.34
CA GLU A 69 26.75 -25.15 -5.18
C GLU A 69 26.30 -25.34 -6.64
N SER A 70 25.16 -24.73 -6.95
CA SER A 70 24.90 -24.07 -8.23
C SER A 70 23.62 -23.24 -8.08
N ALA A 71 23.75 -22.00 -7.60
CA ALA A 71 22.70 -21.00 -7.71
C ALA A 71 23.00 -20.18 -8.98
N ASP A 72 22.00 -20.06 -9.85
CA ASP A 72 22.05 -19.17 -11.00
C ASP A 72 22.25 -17.72 -10.52
N PRO A 73 23.33 -17.03 -10.93
CA PRO A 73 23.60 -15.65 -10.51
C PRO A 73 22.61 -14.63 -11.08
N GLN A 74 21.61 -15.04 -11.87
CA GLN A 74 20.53 -14.19 -12.39
C GLN A 74 19.18 -14.36 -11.68
N ASP A 75 19.07 -15.20 -10.64
CA ASP A 75 17.84 -15.32 -9.85
C ASP A 75 17.72 -14.12 -8.86
N PRO A 76 16.77 -13.18 -9.06
CA PRO A 76 16.61 -12.00 -8.21
C PRO A 76 16.07 -12.34 -6.80
N PHE A 77 15.77 -13.61 -6.52
CA PHE A 77 15.28 -14.08 -5.23
C PHE A 77 16.34 -14.86 -4.41
N VAL A 78 17.59 -14.97 -4.90
CA VAL A 78 18.70 -15.51 -4.09
C VAL A 78 19.08 -14.47 -3.04
N GLY A 79 18.80 -14.79 -1.77
CA GLY A 79 18.89 -13.88 -0.63
C GLY A 79 20.29 -13.33 -0.40
N HIS A 80 20.45 -12.03 -0.60
CA HIS A 80 21.43 -11.26 0.16
C HIS A 80 21.05 -11.32 1.64
N GLU A 81 22.03 -11.57 2.51
CA GLU A 81 21.91 -11.67 3.96
C GLU A 81 20.94 -10.60 4.50
N GLN A 82 19.73 -11.03 4.88
CA GLN A 82 18.65 -10.13 5.26
C GLN A 82 18.97 -9.50 6.61
N THR A 83 19.59 -8.33 6.61
CA THR A 83 19.41 -7.42 7.74
C THR A 83 17.90 -7.15 7.83
N VAL A 84 17.24 -7.63 8.87
CA VAL A 84 15.82 -7.37 9.11
C VAL A 84 15.62 -5.85 9.10
N ARG A 85 15.07 -5.33 8.01
CA ARG A 85 14.75 -3.91 7.92
C ARG A 85 13.50 -3.67 8.73
N LEU A 86 13.54 -2.66 9.61
CA LEU A 86 12.34 -2.15 10.27
C LEU A 86 11.35 -1.70 9.18
N PRO A 87 10.04 -1.96 9.35
CA PRO A 87 9.00 -1.43 8.46
C PRO A 87 9.03 0.09 8.39
N GLY A 88 8.56 0.64 7.27
CA GLY A 88 8.54 2.08 7.04
C GLY A 88 9.77 2.66 6.31
N SER A 89 9.68 3.94 5.96
CA SER A 89 10.70 4.64 5.19
C SER A 89 11.76 5.30 6.06
N SER A 90 12.94 5.59 5.50
CA SER A 90 13.97 6.38 6.20
C SER A 90 13.44 7.75 6.62
N GLY A 91 12.57 8.38 5.81
CA GLY A 91 11.93 9.65 6.16
C GLY A 91 11.02 9.54 7.37
N GLU A 92 10.23 8.47 7.45
CA GLU A 92 9.38 8.19 8.62
C GLU A 92 10.21 8.05 9.89
N HIS A 93 11.30 7.29 9.86
CA HIS A 93 12.18 7.11 11.01
C HIS A 93 12.88 8.41 11.43
N LEU A 94 13.30 9.24 10.48
CA LEU A 94 13.86 10.56 10.77
C LEU A 94 12.86 11.46 11.47
N LEU A 95 11.61 11.51 10.99
CA LEU A 95 10.54 12.29 11.63
C LEU A 95 10.15 11.71 12.99
N GLN A 96 10.14 10.39 13.14
CA GLN A 96 9.87 9.75 14.42
C GLN A 96 10.90 10.16 15.47
N CYS A 97 12.18 10.20 15.10
CA CYS A 97 13.27 10.70 15.93
C CYS A 97 13.09 12.19 16.25
N ALA A 98 12.90 13.02 15.22
CA ALA A 98 12.74 14.46 15.37
C ALA A 98 11.57 14.84 16.31
N TYR A 99 10.49 14.05 16.31
CA TYR A 99 9.29 14.30 17.12
C TYR A 99 9.16 13.39 18.34
N SER A 100 10.21 12.64 18.71
CA SER A 100 10.22 11.74 19.88
C SER A 100 9.04 10.76 19.91
N THR A 101 8.71 10.17 18.76
CA THR A 101 7.58 9.23 18.60
C THR A 101 8.01 7.78 18.34
N GLU A 102 9.30 7.49 18.39
CA GLU A 102 9.91 6.19 18.04
C GLU A 102 9.31 5.04 18.86
N GLN A 103 9.09 5.23 20.17
CA GLN A 103 8.50 4.18 21.00
C GLN A 103 7.05 3.87 20.62
N ARG A 104 6.28 4.88 20.20
CA ARG A 104 4.89 4.70 19.73
C ARG A 104 4.89 4.01 18.37
N ALA A 105 5.76 4.43 17.46
CA ALA A 105 5.93 3.80 16.15
C ALA A 105 6.36 2.33 16.29
N LYS A 106 7.36 2.04 17.14
CA LYS A 106 7.82 0.67 17.38
C LYS A 106 6.70 -0.25 17.86
N ARG A 107 5.88 0.19 18.83
CA ARG A 107 4.72 -0.60 19.28
C ARG A 107 3.74 -0.88 18.14
N PHE A 108 3.49 0.11 17.28
CA PHE A 108 2.65 -0.10 16.11
C PHE A 108 3.24 -1.14 15.15
N TYR A 109 4.54 -1.06 14.85
CA TYR A 109 5.22 -2.03 14.00
C TYR A 109 5.19 -3.44 14.59
N ASP A 110 5.49 -3.57 15.88
CA ASP A 110 5.53 -4.87 16.58
C ASP A 110 4.14 -5.52 16.67
N ASP A 111 3.09 -4.71 16.89
CA ASP A 111 1.76 -5.22 17.25
C ASP A 111 0.79 -5.27 16.07
N GLN A 112 1.00 -4.48 15.01
CA GLN A 112 -0.02 -4.24 13.96
C GLN A 112 0.46 -4.46 12.53
N VAL A 113 1.77 -4.60 12.29
CA VAL A 113 2.33 -4.76 10.94
C VAL A 113 2.81 -6.20 10.75
N LEU A 114 2.34 -6.83 9.67
CA LEU A 114 2.79 -8.14 9.22
C LEU A 114 3.39 -8.03 7.82
N ASP A 115 4.29 -8.94 7.47
CA ASP A 115 4.85 -9.09 6.12
C ASP A 115 4.02 -10.04 5.22
N HIS A 116 2.80 -10.38 5.66
CA HIS A 116 1.89 -11.33 5.04
C HIS A 116 0.45 -11.08 5.52
N LEU A 117 -0.52 -11.70 4.87
CA LEU A 117 -1.93 -11.72 5.26
C LEU A 117 -2.18 -12.85 6.27
N ASN A 118 -2.61 -12.49 7.47
CA ASN A 118 -3.10 -13.48 8.44
C ASN A 118 -4.53 -13.98 8.05
N PRO A 119 -5.08 -14.99 8.73
CA PRO A 119 -6.41 -15.52 8.42
C PRO A 119 -7.52 -14.46 8.39
N GLU A 120 -7.58 -13.57 9.39
CA GLU A 120 -8.59 -12.52 9.51
C GLU A 120 -8.46 -11.48 8.39
N MET A 121 -7.24 -11.14 7.98
CA MET A 121 -6.99 -10.26 6.84
C MET A 121 -7.48 -10.89 5.54
N LYS A 122 -7.25 -12.20 5.34
CA LYS A 122 -7.74 -12.91 4.14
C LYS A 122 -9.27 -12.94 4.07
N GLU A 123 -9.93 -13.18 5.21
CA GLU A 123 -11.39 -13.10 5.31
C GLU A 123 -11.89 -11.68 5.02
N PHE A 124 -11.20 -10.66 5.53
CA PHE A 124 -11.51 -9.25 5.25
C PHE A 124 -11.39 -8.93 3.75
N VAL A 125 -10.29 -9.33 3.09
CA VAL A 125 -10.09 -9.14 1.65
C VAL A 125 -11.21 -9.80 0.84
N ALA A 126 -11.57 -11.05 1.16
CA ALA A 126 -12.54 -11.83 0.41
C ALA A 126 -13.95 -11.20 0.36
N ARG A 127 -14.34 -10.41 1.37
CA ARG A 127 -15.65 -9.76 1.43
C ARG A 127 -15.69 -8.36 0.82
N MET A 128 -14.53 -7.75 0.54
CA MET A 128 -14.48 -6.41 -0.03
C MET A 128 -15.09 -6.35 -1.44
N ASP A 129 -15.90 -5.34 -1.69
CA ASP A 129 -16.47 -5.00 -3.00
C ASP A 129 -15.75 -3.82 -3.67
N MET A 130 -14.81 -3.20 -2.96
CA MET A 130 -13.97 -2.13 -3.48
C MET A 130 -12.62 -2.04 -2.77
N MET A 131 -11.64 -1.45 -3.46
CA MET A 131 -10.35 -1.06 -2.93
C MET A 131 -9.86 0.22 -3.63
N PHE A 132 -8.97 0.96 -2.97
CA PHE A 132 -8.22 2.06 -3.56
C PHE A 132 -6.78 1.60 -3.78
N ILE A 133 -6.25 1.81 -4.98
CA ILE A 133 -4.85 1.53 -5.28
C ILE A 133 -4.11 2.83 -5.57
N ALA A 134 -2.97 3.01 -4.90
CA ALA A 134 -1.99 4.05 -5.13
C ALA A 134 -0.79 3.46 -5.89
N THR A 135 -0.36 4.17 -6.92
CA THR A 135 0.79 3.84 -7.78
C THR A 135 1.54 5.12 -8.10
N ALA A 136 2.82 5.05 -8.48
CA ALA A 136 3.56 6.19 -8.99
C ALA A 136 4.46 5.79 -10.16
N ASP A 137 4.71 6.69 -11.11
CA ASP A 137 5.69 6.47 -12.19
C ASP A 137 7.14 6.48 -11.64
N ALA A 138 8.13 6.26 -12.50
CA ALA A 138 9.55 6.28 -12.08
C ALA A 138 10.04 7.66 -11.59
N ARG A 139 9.27 8.73 -11.80
CA ARG A 139 9.58 10.11 -11.36
C ARG A 139 8.82 10.48 -10.09
N GLY A 140 7.97 9.60 -9.57
CA GLY A 140 7.16 9.84 -8.38
C GLY A 140 5.84 10.57 -8.67
N GLU A 141 5.40 10.64 -9.92
CA GLU A 141 4.08 11.17 -10.25
C GLU A 141 3.01 10.14 -9.86
N CYS A 142 2.17 10.51 -8.90
CA CYS A 142 1.24 9.58 -8.26
C CYS A 142 -0.14 9.54 -8.94
N ASP A 143 -0.70 8.33 -9.02
CA ASP A 143 -2.11 8.09 -9.32
C ASP A 143 -2.77 7.33 -8.18
N SER A 144 -4.03 7.66 -7.89
CA SER A 144 -4.90 6.88 -7.01
C SER A 144 -6.22 6.58 -7.71
N SER A 145 -6.64 5.33 -7.68
CA SER A 145 -7.86 4.92 -8.36
C SER A 145 -8.67 3.88 -7.59
N LEU A 146 -9.98 3.96 -7.71
CA LEU A 146 -10.92 2.97 -7.19
C LEU A 146 -10.95 1.75 -8.11
N ARG A 147 -10.87 0.57 -7.52
CA ARG A 147 -11.25 -0.70 -8.14
C ARG A 147 -12.46 -1.24 -7.39
N ALA A 148 -13.48 -1.68 -8.11
CA ALA A 148 -14.72 -2.17 -7.53
C ALA A 148 -15.24 -3.36 -8.33
N GLY A 149 -15.86 -4.31 -7.63
CA GLY A 149 -16.39 -5.54 -8.17
C GLY A 149 -17.30 -6.24 -7.17
N ARG A 150 -17.82 -7.41 -7.52
CA ARG A 150 -18.54 -8.24 -6.55
C ARG A 150 -17.55 -8.73 -5.48
N SER A 151 -17.98 -8.90 -4.23
CA SER A 151 -17.16 -9.52 -3.19
C SER A 151 -16.50 -10.81 -3.71
N GLY A 152 -15.21 -10.95 -3.43
CA GLY A 152 -14.34 -11.98 -4.00
C GLY A 152 -13.64 -11.56 -5.30
N PHE A 153 -13.79 -10.32 -5.78
CA PHE A 153 -13.02 -9.87 -6.96
C PHE A 153 -11.53 -9.68 -6.66
N ILE A 154 -11.16 -9.51 -5.39
CA ILE A 154 -9.77 -9.56 -4.94
C ILE A 154 -9.52 -11.00 -4.49
N GLU A 155 -8.67 -11.69 -5.22
CA GLU A 155 -8.38 -13.11 -5.05
C GLU A 155 -7.10 -13.25 -4.22
N VAL A 156 -7.18 -13.85 -3.03
CA VAL A 156 -6.00 -14.20 -2.24
C VAL A 156 -5.42 -15.49 -2.83
N LEU A 157 -4.21 -15.41 -3.39
CA LEU A 157 -3.53 -16.54 -4.01
C LEU A 157 -2.82 -17.41 -2.96
N ASP A 158 -2.20 -16.76 -1.97
CA ASP A 158 -1.59 -17.35 -0.79
C ASP A 158 -1.40 -16.27 0.31
N ASP A 159 -0.71 -16.60 1.41
CA ASP A 159 -0.50 -15.67 2.53
C ASP A 159 0.30 -14.40 2.14
N ARG A 160 1.06 -14.44 1.05
CA ARG A 160 1.92 -13.33 0.59
C ARG A 160 1.52 -12.77 -0.76
N HIS A 161 0.44 -13.26 -1.37
CA HIS A 161 0.03 -12.82 -2.70
C HIS A 161 -1.48 -12.63 -2.78
N LEU A 162 -1.88 -11.45 -3.26
CA LEU A 162 -3.23 -11.18 -3.72
C LEU A 162 -3.22 -10.81 -5.19
N ALA A 163 -4.35 -10.98 -5.86
CA ALA A 163 -4.54 -10.58 -7.24
C ALA A 163 -5.88 -9.88 -7.42
N TYR A 164 -5.92 -8.91 -8.33
CA TYR A 164 -7.17 -8.31 -8.76
C TYR A 164 -7.23 -8.22 -10.29
N PRO A 165 -8.42 -8.36 -10.89
CA PRO A 165 -8.59 -8.36 -12.32
C PRO A 165 -8.59 -6.94 -12.89
N GLU A 166 -7.96 -6.79 -14.05
CA GLU A 166 -8.03 -5.61 -14.90
C GLU A 166 -8.86 -5.94 -16.15
N TYR A 167 -9.85 -5.11 -16.40
CA TYR A 167 -10.79 -5.28 -17.51
C TYR A 167 -10.52 -4.25 -18.60
N ARG A 168 -11.14 -4.44 -19.77
CA ARG A 168 -11.19 -3.39 -20.80
C ARG A 168 -11.66 -2.05 -20.21
N GLY A 169 -10.78 -1.05 -20.27
CA GLY A 169 -10.98 0.30 -19.76
C GLY A 169 -11.05 1.38 -20.84
N ASN A 170 -10.77 2.62 -20.46
CA ASN A 170 -10.75 3.80 -21.35
C ASN A 170 -9.43 3.97 -22.12
N GLY A 171 -8.46 3.07 -21.94
CA GLY A 171 -7.16 3.09 -22.62
C GLY A 171 -6.09 3.97 -21.96
N VAL A 172 -6.39 4.68 -20.87
CA VAL A 172 -5.40 5.54 -20.18
C VAL A 172 -4.29 4.71 -19.53
N MET A 173 -4.62 3.52 -19.02
CA MET A 173 -3.67 2.57 -18.40
C MET A 173 -2.83 3.15 -17.24
N ALA A 174 -3.25 4.25 -16.60
CA ALA A 174 -2.46 4.98 -15.58
C ALA A 174 -1.76 4.06 -14.56
N SER A 175 -2.51 3.26 -13.79
CA SER A 175 -1.93 2.35 -12.80
C SER A 175 -0.99 1.29 -13.42
N LEU A 176 -1.31 0.78 -14.61
CA LEU A 176 -0.51 -0.26 -15.26
C LEU A 176 0.79 0.31 -15.85
N GLY A 177 0.75 1.50 -16.42
CA GLY A 177 1.92 2.24 -16.87
C GLY A 177 2.86 2.48 -15.70
N ASN A 178 2.34 3.03 -14.59
CA ASN A 178 3.10 3.23 -13.36
C ASN A 178 3.74 1.94 -12.85
N ILE A 179 2.96 0.85 -12.72
CA ILE A 179 3.46 -0.47 -12.27
C ILE A 179 4.58 -1.01 -13.17
N SER A 180 4.50 -0.76 -14.49
CA SER A 180 5.53 -1.23 -15.43
C SER A 180 6.87 -0.52 -15.28
N GLU A 181 6.88 0.70 -14.73
CA GLU A 181 8.07 1.50 -14.47
C GLU A 181 8.54 1.40 -13.00
N ASN A 182 7.59 1.27 -12.08
CA ASN A 182 7.79 1.23 -10.64
C ASN A 182 6.80 0.23 -10.01
N PRO A 183 7.27 -0.93 -9.52
CA PRO A 183 6.38 -1.99 -9.06
C PRO A 183 5.74 -1.70 -7.70
N HIS A 184 6.11 -0.63 -7.00
CA HIS A 184 5.59 -0.38 -5.65
C HIS A 184 4.14 0.12 -5.68
N VAL A 185 3.28 -0.54 -4.91
CA VAL A 185 1.86 -0.20 -4.80
C VAL A 185 1.42 -0.15 -3.33
N GLY A 186 0.46 0.72 -3.05
CA GLY A 186 -0.28 0.75 -1.79
C GLY A 186 -1.76 0.49 -2.05
N ILE A 187 -2.35 -0.48 -1.36
CA ILE A 187 -3.77 -0.82 -1.45
C ILE A 187 -4.44 -0.51 -0.12
N LEU A 188 -5.53 0.26 -0.18
CA LEU A 188 -6.39 0.52 0.96
C LEU A 188 -7.79 -0.06 0.72
N MET A 189 -8.20 -0.93 1.62
CA MET A 189 -9.56 -1.48 1.69
C MET A 189 -10.22 -0.97 2.97
N VAL A 190 -11.45 -0.45 2.89
CA VAL A 190 -12.19 0.06 4.04
C VAL A 190 -13.61 -0.47 4.00
N ASP A 191 -14.02 -1.15 5.07
CA ASP A 191 -15.42 -1.49 5.28
C ASP A 191 -16.15 -0.29 5.90
N PHE A 192 -17.07 0.29 5.15
CA PHE A 192 -17.89 1.42 5.62
C PHE A 192 -19.22 0.98 6.24
N VAL A 193 -19.54 -0.31 6.29
CA VAL A 193 -20.89 -0.81 6.61
C VAL A 193 -20.93 -1.56 7.93
N THR A 194 -20.09 -2.58 8.09
CA THR A 194 -20.22 -3.57 9.18
C THR A 194 -19.26 -3.28 10.32
N ASP A 195 -17.95 -3.39 10.07
CA ASP A 195 -16.91 -3.30 11.09
C ASP A 195 -16.35 -1.89 11.25
N LEU A 196 -16.51 -1.05 10.22
CA LEU A 196 -15.93 0.29 10.16
C LEU A 196 -14.41 0.27 10.30
N ILE A 197 -13.76 -0.75 9.75
CA ILE A 197 -12.31 -0.96 9.81
C ILE A 197 -11.74 -1.01 8.40
N GLY A 198 -10.45 -0.76 8.25
CA GLY A 198 -9.75 -1.00 7.00
C GLY A 198 -8.47 -1.79 7.15
N LEU A 199 -7.92 -2.15 6.00
CA LEU A 199 -6.68 -2.91 5.83
C LEU A 199 -5.84 -2.19 4.77
N HIS A 200 -4.61 -1.89 5.13
CA HIS A 200 -3.55 -1.49 4.20
C HIS A 200 -2.79 -2.73 3.76
N VAL A 201 -2.47 -2.80 2.47
CA VAL A 201 -1.56 -3.79 1.89
C VAL A 201 -0.59 -3.05 0.97
N ASN A 202 0.67 -3.02 1.35
CA ASN A 202 1.75 -2.44 0.55
C ASN A 202 2.62 -3.57 -0.01
N GLY A 203 3.17 -3.36 -1.19
CA GLY A 203 4.16 -4.28 -1.73
C GLY A 203 4.47 -4.06 -3.19
N LYS A 204 4.84 -5.15 -3.87
CA LYS A 204 5.29 -5.13 -5.27
C LYS A 204 4.28 -5.78 -6.18
N ALA A 205 3.86 -5.05 -7.20
CA ALA A 205 2.92 -5.49 -8.20
C ALA A 205 3.60 -5.95 -9.49
N ARG A 206 2.98 -6.92 -10.15
CA ARG A 206 3.29 -7.34 -11.53
C ARG A 206 2.01 -7.51 -12.33
N ILE A 207 2.11 -7.24 -13.62
CA ILE A 207 1.02 -7.46 -14.58
C ILE A 207 1.16 -8.87 -15.15
N VAL A 208 0.07 -9.62 -15.16
CA VAL A 208 0.03 -11.01 -15.66
C VAL A 208 -1.16 -11.15 -16.59
N GLU A 209 -0.93 -11.71 -17.78
CA GLU A 209 -2.03 -11.96 -18.71
C GLU A 209 -2.99 -13.03 -18.16
N ASP A 210 -4.29 -12.91 -18.45
CA ASP A 210 -5.32 -13.82 -17.91
C ASP A 210 -5.04 -15.31 -18.19
N PRO A 211 -4.62 -15.73 -19.39
CA PRO A 211 -4.29 -17.14 -19.65
C PRO A 211 -3.15 -17.67 -18.78
N ASP A 212 -2.12 -16.86 -18.54
CA ASP A 212 -0.93 -17.26 -17.81
C ASP A 212 -1.23 -17.44 -16.32
N LEU A 213 -1.99 -16.52 -15.72
CA LEU A 213 -2.35 -16.65 -14.31
C LEU A 213 -3.28 -17.84 -14.08
N ARG A 214 -4.24 -18.08 -14.97
CA ARG A 214 -5.17 -19.22 -14.86
C ARG A 214 -4.50 -20.57 -15.07
N ALA A 215 -3.41 -20.64 -15.83
CA ALA A 215 -2.63 -21.86 -15.95
C ALA A 215 -2.05 -22.32 -14.60
N ILE A 216 -1.77 -21.37 -13.69
CA ILE A 216 -1.22 -21.62 -12.36
C ILE A 216 -2.33 -21.70 -11.31
N HIS A 217 -3.36 -20.86 -11.44
CA HIS A 217 -4.51 -20.76 -10.52
C HIS A 217 -5.83 -21.04 -11.28
N PRO A 218 -6.12 -22.31 -11.63
CA PRO A 218 -7.30 -22.67 -12.40
C PRO A 218 -8.63 -22.41 -11.67
N GLN A 219 -8.58 -22.23 -10.36
CA GLN A 219 -9.72 -21.92 -9.49
C GLN A 219 -10.18 -20.46 -9.54
N LEU A 220 -9.41 -19.56 -10.17
CA LEU A 220 -9.78 -18.15 -10.26
C LEU A 220 -11.15 -17.99 -10.92
N SER A 221 -11.98 -17.10 -10.35
CA SER A 221 -13.33 -16.88 -10.86
C SER A 221 -13.30 -16.54 -12.37
N ALA A 222 -14.13 -17.23 -13.16
CA ALA A 222 -14.19 -17.05 -14.61
C ALA A 222 -15.00 -15.80 -15.02
N GLU A 223 -15.97 -15.41 -14.19
CA GLU A 223 -16.83 -14.25 -14.39
C GLU A 223 -17.02 -13.48 -13.08
N PHE A 224 -16.69 -12.19 -13.09
CA PHE A 224 -16.77 -11.35 -11.91
C PHE A 224 -18.02 -10.47 -11.88
N GLU A 225 -18.40 -9.86 -13.01
CA GLU A 225 -19.59 -9.01 -13.08
C GLU A 225 -20.12 -8.87 -14.52
N ARG A 226 -21.41 -9.18 -14.75
CA ARG A 226 -22.15 -8.94 -16.01
C ARG A 226 -21.44 -9.44 -17.29
N GLY A 227 -20.79 -10.61 -17.24
CA GLY A 227 -20.09 -11.19 -18.39
C GLY A 227 -18.77 -10.48 -18.76
N ARG A 228 -18.22 -9.63 -17.89
CA ARG A 228 -16.87 -9.09 -18.08
C ARG A 228 -15.83 -10.15 -17.68
N THR A 229 -14.94 -10.44 -18.61
CA THR A 229 -13.75 -11.26 -18.38
C THR A 229 -12.54 -10.36 -18.15
N PRO A 230 -11.63 -10.71 -17.22
CA PRO A 230 -10.36 -10.00 -17.10
C PRO A 230 -9.60 -10.05 -18.43
N GLU A 231 -8.99 -8.93 -18.83
CA GLU A 231 -7.98 -8.95 -19.91
C GLU A 231 -6.62 -9.35 -19.34
N ARG A 232 -6.34 -8.91 -18.11
CA ARG A 232 -5.12 -9.18 -17.37
C ARG A 232 -5.37 -9.09 -15.88
N TRP A 233 -4.36 -9.41 -15.10
CA TRP A 233 -4.37 -9.38 -13.65
C TRP A 233 -3.20 -8.56 -13.13
N VAL A 234 -3.41 -7.94 -11.99
CA VAL A 234 -2.31 -7.41 -11.20
C VAL A 234 -2.15 -8.30 -9.98
N VAL A 235 -0.98 -8.92 -9.88
CA VAL A 235 -0.59 -9.75 -8.74
C VAL A 235 0.32 -8.91 -7.85
N VAL A 236 -0.02 -8.82 -6.57
CA VAL A 236 0.72 -8.05 -5.57
C VAL A 236 1.35 -9.02 -4.58
N GLN A 237 2.67 -9.01 -4.52
CA GLN A 237 3.43 -9.60 -3.42
C GLN A 237 3.36 -8.65 -2.23
N VAL A 238 2.83 -9.13 -1.12
CA VAL A 238 2.68 -8.38 0.12
C VAL A 238 4.05 -8.20 0.77
N GLU A 239 4.41 -6.95 1.06
CA GLU A 239 5.57 -6.58 1.87
C GLU A 239 5.13 -6.07 3.25
N GLU A 240 3.99 -5.39 3.33
CA GLU A 240 3.39 -4.94 4.59
C GLU A 240 1.86 -5.08 4.54
N ALA A 241 1.27 -5.56 5.63
CA ALA A 241 -0.17 -5.59 5.84
C ALA A 241 -0.49 -5.12 7.27
N TYR A 242 -1.35 -4.10 7.39
CA TYR A 242 -1.65 -3.50 8.69
C TYR A 242 -3.01 -2.79 8.73
N ILE A 243 -3.47 -2.54 9.94
CA ILE A 243 -4.81 -2.00 10.20
C ILE A 243 -4.96 -0.53 9.77
N HIS A 244 -6.14 -0.20 9.23
CA HIS A 244 -6.67 1.16 9.23
C HIS A 244 -7.74 1.26 10.32
N CYS A 245 -7.47 2.03 11.38
CA CYS A 245 -8.33 2.04 12.56
C CYS A 245 -9.71 2.68 12.33
N ARG A 246 -10.70 2.24 13.10
CA ARG A 246 -12.11 2.65 12.94
C ARG A 246 -12.46 4.08 13.35
N LYS A 247 -11.53 4.77 14.00
CA LYS A 247 -11.81 5.99 14.78
C LYS A 247 -12.56 7.07 13.98
N HIS A 248 -12.29 7.17 12.69
CA HIS A 248 -12.84 8.21 11.81
C HIS A 248 -13.51 7.67 10.55
N ILE A 249 -13.81 6.36 10.48
CA ILE A 249 -14.50 5.77 9.34
C ILE A 249 -16.00 6.06 9.45
N PRO A 250 -16.61 6.81 8.51
CA PRO A 250 -18.04 7.07 8.54
C PRO A 250 -18.82 5.80 8.20
N ARG A 251 -19.98 5.63 8.84
CA ARG A 251 -20.90 4.55 8.47
C ARG A 251 -21.66 4.92 7.20
N MET A 252 -21.58 4.07 6.20
CA MET A 252 -22.34 4.15 4.95
C MET A 252 -23.39 3.04 4.89
N ALA A 253 -24.46 3.28 4.15
CA ALA A 253 -25.49 2.30 3.86
C ALA A 253 -25.60 2.11 2.34
N PRO A 254 -25.61 0.86 1.83
CA PRO A 254 -25.88 0.62 0.42
C PRO A 254 -27.28 1.14 0.07
N VAL A 255 -27.38 1.99 -0.94
CA VAL A 255 -28.66 2.48 -1.46
C VAL A 255 -28.94 1.81 -2.80
N GLN A 256 -30.19 1.41 -3.03
CA GLN A 256 -30.61 0.90 -4.34
C GLN A 256 -30.32 1.95 -5.42
N ARG A 257 -29.51 1.58 -6.42
CA ARG A 257 -29.18 2.48 -7.53
C ARG A 257 -30.25 2.39 -8.60
N GLU A 258 -31.16 3.35 -8.64
CA GLU A 258 -31.95 3.61 -9.85
C GLU A 258 -31.04 4.20 -10.93
N ARG A 259 -30.60 3.37 -11.89
CA ARG A 259 -29.91 3.85 -13.08
C ARG A 259 -30.96 4.41 -14.04
N SER A 260 -31.24 5.71 -13.95
CA SER A 260 -32.05 6.42 -14.94
C SER A 260 -31.30 6.47 -16.28
N TRP A 261 -31.48 5.44 -17.10
CA TRP A 261 -31.00 5.42 -18.49
C TRP A 261 -31.76 6.38 -19.42
N GLY A 262 -32.81 7.04 -18.92
CA GLY A 262 -33.58 8.06 -19.63
C GLY A 262 -33.28 9.47 -19.11
N SER A 263 -32.33 10.15 -19.73
CA SER A 263 -32.35 11.60 -19.98
C SER A 263 -31.14 11.94 -20.84
N ASP A 264 -31.30 12.85 -21.81
CA ASP A 264 -30.22 13.43 -22.62
C ASP A 264 -29.30 14.34 -21.81
N ASN A 265 -29.04 14.03 -20.54
CA ASN A 265 -28.20 14.81 -19.65
C ASN A 265 -26.76 14.26 -19.64
N PRO A 266 -25.84 14.84 -20.45
CA PRO A 266 -24.45 14.39 -20.51
C PRO A 266 -23.71 14.44 -19.16
N LYS A 267 -24.14 15.28 -18.21
CA LYS A 267 -23.58 15.32 -16.84
C LYS A 267 -23.85 14.03 -16.06
N ARG A 268 -25.00 13.36 -16.29
CA ARG A 268 -25.35 12.09 -15.63
C ARG A 268 -24.68 10.87 -16.26
N LYS A 269 -24.22 10.97 -17.51
CA LYS A 269 -23.51 9.89 -18.24
C LYS A 269 -22.00 9.84 -17.97
N GLY A 270 -21.48 10.69 -17.09
CA GLY A 270 -20.13 10.57 -16.51
C GLY A 270 -18.96 10.99 -17.41
N GLY A 271 -19.17 11.22 -18.71
CA GLY A 271 -18.06 11.55 -19.63
C GLY A 271 -17.43 12.94 -19.42
N ASP A 272 -18.20 13.90 -18.92
CA ASP A 272 -17.74 15.28 -18.74
C ASP A 272 -18.40 15.97 -17.54
N TYR A 273 -18.46 15.28 -16.40
CA TYR A 273 -19.09 15.80 -15.19
C TYR A 273 -18.51 17.14 -14.75
N PHE A 274 -17.19 17.29 -14.88
CA PHE A 274 -16.45 18.50 -14.49
C PHE A 274 -16.36 19.56 -15.60
N GLY A 275 -17.00 19.38 -16.76
CA GLY A 275 -16.95 20.36 -17.86
C GLY A 275 -15.55 20.56 -18.44
N ALA A 276 -14.73 19.51 -18.43
CA ALA A 276 -13.37 19.52 -18.95
C ALA A 276 -13.34 19.57 -20.50
N LYS A 277 -14.40 19.13 -21.17
CA LYS A 277 -14.46 19.15 -22.64
C LYS A 277 -14.44 20.59 -23.15
N GLY A 278 -13.54 20.87 -24.09
CA GLY A 278 -13.39 22.21 -24.69
C GLY A 278 -12.52 23.19 -23.89
N MET A 279 -12.05 22.82 -22.69
CA MET A 279 -11.07 23.63 -21.96
C MET A 279 -9.70 23.63 -22.67
N PRO A 280 -8.95 24.75 -22.65
CA PRO A 280 -7.62 24.82 -23.23
C PRO A 280 -6.68 23.75 -22.67
N ARG A 281 -5.87 23.13 -23.54
CA ARG A 281 -4.91 22.10 -23.13
C ARG A 281 -3.49 22.58 -23.44
N PRO A 282 -2.57 22.55 -22.46
CA PRO A 282 -1.16 22.86 -22.70
C PRO A 282 -0.50 21.98 -23.77
N TRP A 283 -1.02 20.77 -23.99
CA TRP A 283 -0.54 19.80 -24.98
C TRP A 283 -1.26 19.88 -26.34
N HIS A 284 -2.20 20.80 -26.54
CA HIS A 284 -2.73 21.12 -27.86
C HIS A 284 -2.00 22.34 -28.40
N HIS A 285 -1.18 22.17 -29.43
CA HIS A 285 -0.65 23.30 -30.18
C HIS A 285 -1.80 23.98 -30.95
N PRO A 286 -1.85 25.33 -31.02
CA PRO A 286 -2.80 25.99 -31.90
C PRO A 286 -2.52 25.55 -33.34
N GLU A 287 -3.56 25.12 -34.07
CA GLU A 287 -3.41 24.82 -35.49
C GLU A 287 -2.89 26.07 -36.21
N PRO A 288 -1.88 25.95 -37.10
CA PRO A 288 -1.47 27.07 -37.92
C PRO A 288 -2.67 27.47 -38.80
N GLN A 289 -3.07 28.74 -38.73
CA GLN A 289 -4.15 29.28 -39.55
C GLN A 289 -3.83 29.00 -41.03
N ARG A 290 -4.66 28.17 -41.68
CA ARG A 290 -4.63 28.02 -43.13
C ARG A 290 -5.11 29.34 -43.75
N ASN A 291 -4.18 30.10 -44.31
CA ASN A 291 -4.47 31.21 -45.22
C ASN A 291 -5.11 30.71 -46.51
#